data_AF-A0A3A1XC90-F1
#
_entry.id   AF-A0A3A1XC90-F1
#
_cell.length_a   1.000
_cell.length_b   1.000
_cell.length_c   1.000
_cell.angle_alpha   90.00
_cell.angle_beta   90.00
_cell.angle_gamma   90.00
#
_symmetry.space_group_name_H-M   'P 1'
#
loop_
_entity.id
_entity.type
_entity.pdbx_description
1 polymer ?
#
loop_
_entity_poly.entity_id
_entity_poly.type
_entity_poly.pdbx_seq_one_letter_code
_entity_poly.pdbx_strand_id
1 'polypeptide(L)'
;MPTLQVPKTIEPANASTLTFIKENAQLSPSKAALKAPRNANIDIPFAINQIAGRQIAQQKLPKWASCNEVIYPAHISMEQCSSQSTAQYKANVAKELLNKLNSENFSSTLVDLTGGFGVDCTIMSEVFDSAICIEQQNELSSIAHHNMNALGITNVKCYNNNSLDALKNIPKSTVIYVDPARRNKQGSRTYAIEDCTPNVLDLKNQLLTKAEIVIIKLSPMLDWHKTVSDFSGNVEAVHIVAHNNECKELLIILSNSQHTKVPVYCANDDQITVIQATYNTSTNQVSIQPESNVLNNREENNKKDEILDINNWPEWSQYVYEPNAAIMKAGCFSLLETQYNIQQISANSHVYVSEEYYSEFPGKTWKI
;
A
#
# COMPACT_ATOMS: atom_id res chain seq x y z
N MET A 1 31.23 -2.64 -15.73
CA MET A 1 29.91 -2.13 -15.31
C MET A 1 29.55 -2.80 -13.99
N PRO A 2 28.99 -2.11 -12.98
CA PRO A 2 28.58 -2.80 -11.76
C PRO A 2 27.41 -3.72 -12.10
N THR A 3 27.69 -5.02 -12.09
CA THR A 3 26.69 -6.09 -12.21
C THR A 3 25.81 -6.11 -10.96
N LEU A 4 24.56 -6.53 -11.10
CA LEU A 4 23.68 -6.79 -9.94
C LEU A 4 24.36 -7.82 -9.02
N GLN A 5 24.37 -7.56 -7.71
CA GLN A 5 25.07 -8.36 -6.72
C GLN A 5 24.12 -9.36 -6.09
N VAL A 6 24.49 -10.63 -6.05
CA VAL A 6 23.68 -11.66 -5.39
C VAL A 6 23.74 -11.43 -3.86
N PRO A 7 22.62 -11.58 -3.12
CA PRO A 7 22.63 -11.47 -1.67
C PRO A 7 23.56 -12.51 -1.04
N LYS A 8 24.02 -12.22 0.19
CA LYS A 8 24.81 -13.21 0.93
C LYS A 8 23.90 -14.35 1.38
N THR A 9 24.46 -15.55 1.45
CA THR A 9 23.78 -16.69 2.09
C THR A 9 23.76 -16.46 3.60
N ILE A 10 22.63 -16.72 4.24
CA ILE A 10 22.51 -16.70 5.70
C ILE A 10 22.99 -18.04 6.25
N GLU A 11 23.87 -18.00 7.25
CA GLU A 11 24.26 -19.18 7.99
C GLU A 11 23.13 -19.60 8.95
N PRO A 12 22.75 -20.89 9.00
CA PRO A 12 21.73 -21.37 9.92
C PRO A 12 22.14 -21.11 11.38
N ALA A 13 21.20 -20.67 12.21
CA ALA A 13 21.42 -20.59 13.64
C ALA A 13 21.71 -21.98 14.22
N ASN A 14 22.59 -22.04 15.23
CA ASN A 14 22.94 -23.31 15.87
C ASN A 14 21.72 -23.94 16.59
N ALA A 15 21.79 -25.26 16.84
CA ALA A 15 20.68 -26.03 17.41
C ALA A 15 20.24 -25.54 18.80
N SER A 16 21.17 -25.06 19.64
CA SER A 16 20.84 -24.50 20.96
C SER A 16 19.99 -23.24 20.82
N THR A 17 20.34 -22.36 19.88
CA THR A 17 19.58 -21.14 19.58
C THR A 17 18.19 -21.45 19.07
N LEU A 18 18.04 -22.39 18.13
CA LEU A 18 16.74 -22.79 17.59
C LEU A 18 15.84 -23.42 18.67
N THR A 19 16.40 -24.26 19.54
CA THR A 19 15.69 -24.87 20.66
C THR A 19 15.20 -23.81 21.63
N PHE A 20 16.06 -22.86 22.00
CA PHE A 20 15.71 -21.76 22.88
C PHE A 20 14.57 -20.88 22.32
N ILE A 21 14.61 -20.55 21.02
CA ILE A 21 13.53 -19.80 20.35
C ILE A 21 12.21 -20.55 20.50
N LYS A 22 12.20 -21.87 20.23
CA LYS A 22 10.99 -22.70 20.29
C LYS A 22 10.40 -22.78 21.70
N GLU A 23 11.23 -23.01 22.71
CA GLU A 23 10.80 -23.14 24.11
C GLU A 23 10.26 -21.83 24.71
N ASN A 24 10.72 -20.69 24.18
CA ASN A 24 10.38 -19.36 24.71
C ASN A 24 9.48 -18.54 23.79
N ALA A 25 8.92 -19.13 22.73
CA ALA A 25 8.13 -18.43 21.71
C ALA A 25 6.94 -17.62 22.25
N GLN A 26 6.34 -18.07 23.36
CA GLN A 26 5.18 -17.43 24.00
C GLN A 26 5.57 -16.39 25.08
N LEU A 27 6.85 -16.23 25.37
CA LEU A 27 7.30 -15.25 26.35
C LEU A 27 7.49 -13.88 25.69
N SER A 28 7.38 -12.83 26.49
CA SER A 28 7.86 -11.53 26.02
C SER A 28 9.38 -11.57 25.80
N PRO A 29 9.91 -10.81 24.82
CA PRO A 29 11.34 -10.74 24.53
C PRO A 29 12.21 -10.55 25.79
N SER A 30 11.80 -9.64 26.69
CA SER A 30 12.51 -9.39 27.94
C SER A 30 12.49 -10.58 28.90
N LYS A 31 11.37 -11.31 29.00
CA LYS A 31 11.27 -12.51 29.85
C LYS A 31 12.07 -13.68 29.28
N ALA A 32 12.07 -13.85 27.96
CA ALA A 32 12.90 -14.84 27.29
C ALA A 32 14.39 -14.55 27.56
N ALA A 33 14.84 -13.29 27.41
CA ALA A 33 16.22 -12.89 27.64
C ALA A 33 16.72 -13.25 29.07
N LEU A 34 15.85 -13.13 30.08
CA LEU A 34 16.18 -13.48 31.46
C LEU A 34 16.31 -14.99 31.72
N LYS A 35 15.73 -15.84 30.85
CA LYS A 35 15.84 -17.30 30.95
C LYS A 35 17.08 -17.88 30.27
N ALA A 36 17.83 -17.06 29.55
CA ALA A 36 19.05 -17.46 28.87
C ALA A 36 20.08 -18.05 29.85
N PRO A 37 20.43 -19.35 29.75
CA PRO A 37 21.47 -19.91 30.60
C PRO A 37 22.81 -19.24 30.26
N ARG A 38 23.56 -18.84 31.29
CA ARG A 38 24.97 -18.47 31.10
C ARG A 38 25.70 -19.73 30.61
N ASN A 39 26.30 -19.69 29.42
CA ASN A 39 27.11 -20.75 28.78
C ASN A 39 26.41 -21.77 27.86
N ALA A 40 25.19 -21.53 27.37
CA ALA A 40 24.48 -22.49 26.51
C ALA A 40 24.83 -22.45 24.99
N ASN A 41 25.90 -21.75 24.59
CA ASN A 41 26.23 -21.51 23.17
C ASN A 41 25.02 -20.97 22.36
N ILE A 42 24.23 -20.09 22.98
CA ILE A 42 23.04 -19.49 22.37
C ILE A 42 23.37 -18.08 21.88
N ASP A 43 22.99 -17.76 20.65
CA ASP A 43 22.92 -16.39 20.16
C ASP A 43 21.64 -15.72 20.69
N ILE A 44 21.76 -15.10 21.86
CA ILE A 44 20.64 -14.45 22.53
C ILE A 44 20.10 -13.27 21.73
N PRO A 45 20.92 -12.32 21.22
CA PRO A 45 20.42 -11.24 20.37
C PRO A 45 19.56 -11.74 19.19
N PHE A 46 20.04 -12.74 18.45
CA PHE A 46 19.27 -13.34 17.35
C PHE A 46 17.97 -13.97 17.86
N ALA A 47 18.04 -14.80 18.90
CA ALA A 47 16.86 -15.50 19.41
C ALA A 47 15.75 -14.55 19.88
N ILE A 48 16.12 -13.49 20.60
CA ILE A 48 15.15 -12.49 21.07
C ILE A 48 14.52 -11.73 19.90
N ASN A 49 15.31 -11.41 18.86
CA ASN A 49 14.78 -10.80 17.65
C ASN A 49 13.80 -11.74 16.93
N GLN A 50 14.12 -13.04 16.82
CA GLN A 50 13.23 -14.02 16.19
C GLN A 50 11.90 -14.20 16.96
N ILE A 51 11.95 -14.23 18.30
CA ILE A 51 10.73 -14.31 19.13
C ILE A 51 9.86 -13.07 18.91
N ALA A 52 10.44 -11.86 19.00
CA ALA A 52 9.73 -10.61 18.80
C ALA A 52 9.13 -10.50 17.39
N GLY A 53 9.93 -10.82 16.36
CA GLY A 53 9.52 -10.80 14.96
C GLY A 53 8.36 -11.75 14.68
N ARG A 54 8.41 -12.99 15.22
CA ARG A 54 7.33 -13.96 15.07
C ARG A 54 6.03 -13.49 15.70
N GLN A 55 6.08 -12.85 16.87
CA GLN A 55 4.89 -12.31 17.55
C GLN A 55 4.20 -11.22 16.71
N ILE A 56 4.99 -10.31 16.12
CA ILE A 56 4.46 -9.30 15.18
C ILE A 56 3.87 -9.99 13.93
N ALA A 57 4.59 -10.98 13.39
CA ALA A 57 4.18 -11.69 12.19
C ALA A 57 2.87 -12.47 12.37
N GLN A 58 2.58 -13.03 13.56
CA GLN A 58 1.33 -13.75 13.81
C GLN A 58 0.08 -12.93 13.50
N GLN A 59 0.14 -11.61 13.72
CA GLN A 59 -0.96 -10.70 13.40
C GLN A 59 -0.82 -10.10 12.00
N LYS A 60 0.38 -9.64 11.65
CA LYS A 60 0.61 -8.83 10.44
C LYS A 60 0.93 -9.64 9.18
N LEU A 61 1.58 -10.78 9.35
CA LEU A 61 2.11 -11.66 8.29
C LEU A 61 1.86 -13.15 8.60
N PRO A 62 0.59 -13.61 8.70
CA PRO A 62 0.28 -15.00 9.07
C PRO A 62 1.00 -16.06 8.22
N LYS A 63 1.18 -15.82 6.90
CA LYS A 63 1.93 -16.71 6.00
C LYS A 63 3.38 -16.89 6.47
N TRP A 64 4.07 -15.81 6.84
CA TRP A 64 5.43 -15.88 7.38
C TRP A 64 5.46 -16.56 8.75
N ALA A 65 4.51 -16.24 9.63
CA ALA A 65 4.42 -16.83 10.97
C ALA A 65 4.18 -18.35 10.96
N SER A 66 3.60 -18.86 9.89
CA SER A 66 3.33 -20.30 9.70
C SER A 66 4.54 -21.11 9.23
N CYS A 67 5.55 -20.46 8.63
CA CYS A 67 6.77 -21.10 8.16
C CYS A 67 7.86 -21.01 9.25
N ASN A 68 8.43 -22.15 9.66
CA ASN A 68 9.40 -22.19 10.76
C ASN A 68 10.81 -21.78 10.32
N GLU A 69 11.07 -21.84 9.03
CA GLU A 69 12.33 -21.53 8.37
C GLU A 69 12.48 -20.02 8.11
N VAL A 70 11.42 -19.24 8.26
CA VAL A 70 11.46 -17.77 8.12
C VAL A 70 12.35 -17.16 9.18
N ILE A 71 13.23 -16.27 8.73
CA ILE A 71 14.08 -15.42 9.56
C ILE A 71 13.48 -14.02 9.59
N TYR A 72 13.22 -13.52 10.79
CA TYR A 72 12.73 -12.15 11.00
C TYR A 72 13.89 -11.17 11.06
N PRO A 73 13.81 -10.01 10.37
CA PRO A 73 14.82 -8.97 10.38
C PRO A 73 14.74 -8.18 11.69
N ALA A 74 15.59 -7.17 11.81
CA ALA A 74 15.50 -6.20 12.91
C ALA A 74 14.08 -5.62 13.06
N HIS A 75 13.72 -5.29 14.30
CA HIS A 75 12.39 -4.79 14.68
C HIS A 75 11.86 -3.68 13.75
N ILE A 76 12.71 -2.72 13.38
CA ILE A 76 12.32 -1.60 12.52
C ILE A 76 11.82 -2.06 11.13
N SER A 77 12.46 -3.07 10.53
CA SER A 77 12.05 -3.62 9.24
C SER A 77 10.75 -4.41 9.36
N MET A 78 10.54 -5.11 10.48
CA MET A 78 9.25 -5.78 10.77
C MET A 78 8.10 -4.78 10.95
N GLU A 79 8.35 -3.68 11.65
CA GLU A 79 7.36 -2.63 11.87
C GLU A 79 7.00 -1.91 10.56
N GLN A 80 8.00 -1.65 9.71
CA GLN A 80 7.84 -0.88 8.47
C GLN A 80 7.33 -1.68 7.26
N CYS A 81 7.49 -3.01 7.25
CA CYS A 81 7.01 -3.81 6.12
C CYS A 81 5.49 -3.69 5.93
N SER A 82 4.98 -3.99 4.74
CA SER A 82 3.54 -4.08 4.49
C SER A 82 2.90 -5.21 5.29
N SER A 83 1.59 -5.14 5.56
CA SER A 83 0.86 -6.31 6.06
C SER A 83 0.57 -7.27 4.91
N GLN A 84 0.24 -8.52 5.24
CA GLN A 84 -0.19 -9.48 4.24
C GLN A 84 -1.43 -9.00 3.49
N SER A 85 -2.38 -8.35 4.18
CA SER A 85 -3.60 -7.81 3.58
C SER A 85 -3.34 -6.72 2.54
N THR A 86 -2.49 -5.73 2.86
CA THR A 86 -2.20 -4.65 1.90
C THR A 86 -1.31 -5.11 0.76
N ALA A 87 -0.40 -6.08 0.99
CA ALA A 87 0.37 -6.70 -0.09
C ALA A 87 -0.52 -7.53 -1.03
N GLN A 88 -1.54 -8.22 -0.51
CA GLN A 88 -2.53 -8.93 -1.33
C GLN A 88 -3.33 -7.96 -2.21
N TYR A 89 -3.73 -6.80 -1.66
CA TYR A 89 -4.39 -5.76 -2.45
C TYR A 89 -3.51 -5.30 -3.62
N LYS A 90 -2.21 -5.07 -3.39
CA LYS A 90 -1.26 -4.73 -4.48
C LYS A 90 -1.17 -5.81 -5.54
N ALA A 91 -1.15 -7.09 -5.16
CA ALA A 91 -1.15 -8.20 -6.11
C ALA A 91 -2.42 -8.24 -6.97
N ASN A 92 -3.57 -7.93 -6.37
CA ASN A 92 -4.84 -7.83 -7.10
C ASN A 92 -4.81 -6.64 -8.08
N VAL A 93 -4.31 -5.48 -7.66
CA VAL A 93 -4.12 -4.32 -8.55
C VAL A 93 -3.18 -4.67 -9.72
N ALA A 94 -2.04 -5.31 -9.43
CA ALA A 94 -1.11 -5.75 -10.46
C ALA A 94 -1.78 -6.71 -11.46
N LYS A 95 -2.58 -7.67 -10.98
CA LYS A 95 -3.33 -8.61 -11.82
C LYS A 95 -4.31 -7.88 -12.75
N GLU A 96 -5.08 -6.93 -12.24
CA GLU A 96 -6.01 -6.13 -13.05
C GLU A 96 -5.28 -5.31 -14.11
N LEU A 97 -4.12 -4.75 -13.76
CA LEU A 97 -3.28 -4.01 -14.71
C LEU A 97 -2.73 -4.93 -15.80
N LEU A 98 -2.29 -6.15 -15.46
CA LEU A 98 -1.86 -7.15 -16.44
C LEU A 98 -3.00 -7.55 -17.39
N ASN A 99 -4.21 -7.75 -16.87
CA ASN A 99 -5.39 -8.05 -17.68
C ASN A 99 -5.68 -6.95 -18.71
N LYS A 100 -5.53 -5.68 -18.33
CA LYS A 100 -5.75 -4.52 -19.23
C LYS A 100 -4.73 -4.44 -20.37
N LEU A 101 -3.50 -4.93 -20.17
CA LEU A 101 -2.45 -4.90 -21.19
C LEU A 101 -2.72 -5.85 -22.38
N ASN A 102 -3.78 -6.68 -22.33
CA ASN A 102 -4.37 -7.43 -23.47
C ASN A 102 -3.33 -8.04 -24.42
N SER A 103 -2.31 -8.69 -23.88
CA SER A 103 -1.22 -9.24 -24.68
C SER A 103 -1.21 -10.76 -24.58
N GLU A 104 -1.87 -11.41 -25.54
CA GLU A 104 -1.68 -12.85 -25.75
C GLU A 104 -0.18 -13.11 -26.01
N ASN A 105 0.40 -14.09 -25.32
CA ASN A 105 1.79 -14.57 -25.45
C ASN A 105 2.92 -13.66 -24.89
N PHE A 106 2.64 -12.69 -24.01
CA PHE A 106 3.69 -11.94 -23.33
C PHE A 106 3.98 -12.50 -21.93
N SER A 107 5.26 -12.71 -21.60
CA SER A 107 5.66 -13.14 -20.26
C SER A 107 5.75 -11.95 -19.31
N SER A 108 4.94 -11.98 -18.26
CA SER A 108 4.80 -10.90 -17.30
C SER A 108 5.96 -10.88 -16.30
N THR A 109 6.51 -9.68 -16.07
CA THR A 109 7.68 -9.48 -15.20
C THR A 109 7.47 -8.35 -14.20
N LEU A 110 7.84 -8.61 -12.94
CA LEU A 110 7.85 -7.63 -11.86
C LEU A 110 9.29 -7.26 -11.49
N VAL A 111 9.55 -5.98 -11.21
CA VAL A 111 10.76 -5.56 -10.51
C VAL A 111 10.36 -4.71 -9.30
N ASP A 112 10.64 -5.20 -8.09
CA ASP A 112 10.59 -4.40 -6.87
C ASP A 112 11.95 -3.73 -6.65
N LEU A 113 12.01 -2.41 -6.76
CA LEU A 113 13.25 -1.64 -6.62
C LEU A 113 13.64 -1.33 -5.17
N THR A 114 12.78 -1.67 -4.21
CA THR A 114 12.87 -1.29 -2.79
C THR A 114 12.36 -2.44 -1.92
N GLY A 115 12.88 -3.64 -2.16
CA GLY A 115 12.32 -4.90 -1.69
C GLY A 115 12.12 -5.01 -0.17
N GLY A 116 12.95 -4.35 0.64
CA GLY A 116 12.80 -4.37 2.09
C GLY A 116 12.76 -5.80 2.65
N PHE A 117 11.81 -6.08 3.54
CA PHE A 117 11.58 -7.44 4.06
C PHE A 117 11.02 -8.42 3.00
N GLY A 118 10.66 -7.94 1.81
CA GLY A 118 10.24 -8.76 0.68
C GLY A 118 8.75 -9.13 0.67
N VAL A 119 7.93 -8.58 1.56
CA VAL A 119 6.49 -8.92 1.67
C VAL A 119 5.73 -8.57 0.40
N ASP A 120 5.85 -7.32 -0.07
CA ASP A 120 5.14 -6.85 -1.28
C ASP A 120 5.62 -7.63 -2.51
N CYS A 121 6.94 -7.73 -2.73
CA CYS A 121 7.50 -8.52 -3.84
C CYS A 121 7.06 -10.00 -3.79
N THR A 122 7.11 -10.65 -2.63
CA THR A 122 6.70 -12.05 -2.47
C THR A 122 5.26 -12.26 -2.91
N ILE A 123 4.33 -11.47 -2.40
CA ILE A 123 2.89 -11.66 -2.68
C ILE A 123 2.55 -11.20 -4.10
N MET A 124 3.07 -10.07 -4.57
CA MET A 124 2.84 -9.63 -5.95
C MET A 124 3.42 -10.63 -6.95
N SER A 125 4.60 -11.23 -6.68
CA SER A 125 5.23 -12.17 -7.62
C SER A 125 4.37 -13.38 -7.96
N GLU A 126 3.35 -13.72 -7.16
CA GLU A 126 2.43 -14.82 -7.43
C GLU A 126 1.58 -14.60 -8.69
N VAL A 127 1.43 -13.34 -9.15
CA VAL A 127 0.68 -13.01 -10.37
C VAL A 127 1.57 -12.75 -11.59
N PHE A 128 2.89 -12.91 -11.47
CA PHE A 128 3.85 -12.71 -12.55
C PHE A 128 4.61 -13.99 -12.88
N ASP A 129 5.06 -14.14 -14.13
CA ASP A 129 5.88 -15.30 -14.52
C ASP A 129 7.26 -15.27 -13.88
N SER A 130 7.84 -14.07 -13.72
CA SER A 130 9.09 -13.89 -13.00
C SER A 130 9.18 -12.51 -12.34
N ALA A 131 10.01 -12.42 -11.31
CA ALA A 131 10.21 -11.20 -10.57
C ALA A 131 11.68 -10.97 -10.18
N ILE A 132 12.04 -9.70 -9.99
CA ILE A 132 13.31 -9.27 -9.42
C ILE A 132 13.03 -8.47 -8.14
N CYS A 133 13.75 -8.78 -7.06
CA CYS A 133 13.68 -8.06 -5.80
C CYS A 133 15.03 -7.37 -5.52
N ILE A 134 15.06 -6.04 -5.43
CA ILE A 134 16.25 -5.24 -5.16
C ILE A 134 16.17 -4.68 -3.75
N GLU A 135 17.14 -4.99 -2.89
CA GLU A 135 17.25 -4.39 -1.55
C GLU A 135 18.68 -3.93 -1.26
N GLN A 136 18.85 -2.70 -0.79
CA GLN A 136 20.17 -2.09 -0.60
C GLN A 136 20.89 -2.60 0.65
N GLN A 137 20.17 -2.95 1.71
CA GLN A 137 20.74 -3.41 2.96
C GLN A 137 21.13 -4.89 2.82
N ASN A 138 22.41 -5.18 3.04
CA ASN A 138 22.96 -6.52 2.84
C ASN A 138 22.24 -7.58 3.67
N GLU A 139 22.08 -7.35 4.98
CA GLU A 139 21.38 -8.27 5.87
C GLU A 139 19.92 -8.47 5.44
N LEU A 140 19.20 -7.38 5.16
CA LEU A 140 17.79 -7.45 4.80
C LEU A 140 17.55 -8.14 3.45
N SER A 141 18.40 -7.87 2.45
CA SER A 141 18.35 -8.56 1.14
C SER A 141 18.62 -10.07 1.27
N SER A 142 19.56 -10.45 2.15
CA SER A 142 19.87 -11.84 2.46
C SER A 142 18.69 -12.53 3.15
N ILE A 143 18.02 -11.84 4.08
CA ILE A 143 16.83 -12.34 4.78
C ILE A 143 15.66 -12.50 3.82
N ALA A 144 15.39 -11.50 2.98
CA ALA A 144 14.31 -11.57 1.99
C ALA A 144 14.53 -12.75 1.02
N HIS A 145 15.76 -12.93 0.53
CA HIS A 145 16.11 -14.05 -0.35
C HIS A 145 15.92 -15.41 0.33
N HIS A 146 16.45 -15.58 1.55
CA HIS A 146 16.26 -16.80 2.34
C HIS A 146 14.77 -17.11 2.56
N ASN A 147 13.99 -16.10 2.95
CA ASN A 147 12.57 -16.27 3.26
C ASN A 147 11.73 -16.61 2.03
N MET A 148 12.01 -16.00 0.87
CA MET A 148 11.33 -16.36 -0.38
C MET A 148 11.55 -17.84 -0.72
N ASN A 149 12.79 -18.34 -0.59
CA ASN A 149 13.10 -19.76 -0.78
C ASN A 149 12.35 -20.64 0.24
N ALA A 150 12.36 -20.26 1.52
CA ALA A 150 11.66 -20.97 2.60
C ALA A 150 10.14 -21.03 2.38
N LEU A 151 9.56 -19.98 1.80
CA LEU A 151 8.14 -19.89 1.44
C LEU A 151 7.81 -20.58 0.11
N GLY A 152 8.78 -21.21 -0.55
CA GLY A 152 8.59 -21.92 -1.82
C GLY A 152 8.46 -21.02 -3.04
N ILE A 153 8.90 -19.76 -2.96
CA ILE A 153 8.84 -18.79 -4.04
C ILE A 153 10.05 -18.98 -4.95
N THR A 154 9.82 -19.52 -6.15
CA THR A 154 10.90 -19.92 -7.08
C THR A 154 11.07 -18.98 -8.27
N ASN A 155 10.13 -18.06 -8.50
CA ASN A 155 10.11 -17.15 -9.64
C ASN A 155 10.75 -15.79 -9.34
N VAL A 156 11.24 -15.55 -8.12
CA VAL A 156 11.88 -14.28 -7.72
C VAL A 156 13.41 -14.43 -7.69
N LYS A 157 14.12 -13.49 -8.33
CA LYS A 157 15.57 -13.31 -8.19
C LYS A 157 15.89 -12.10 -7.32
N CYS A 158 16.60 -12.30 -6.23
CA CYS A 158 16.98 -11.21 -5.32
C CYS A 158 18.38 -10.66 -5.66
N TYR A 159 18.57 -9.35 -5.47
CA TYR A 159 19.87 -8.70 -5.58
C TYR A 159 20.09 -7.65 -4.48
N ASN A 160 21.33 -7.53 -4.02
CA ASN A 160 21.76 -6.53 -3.06
C ASN A 160 22.34 -5.28 -3.75
N ASN A 161 21.47 -4.35 -4.13
CA ASN A 161 21.87 -3.10 -4.80
C ASN A 161 20.99 -1.94 -4.31
N ASN A 162 21.49 -0.71 -4.45
CA ASN A 162 20.62 0.45 -4.34
C ASN A 162 19.75 0.60 -5.59
N SER A 163 18.56 1.20 -5.43
CA SER A 163 17.55 1.32 -6.49
C SER A 163 18.07 2.06 -7.74
N LEU A 164 18.89 3.10 -7.57
CA LEU A 164 19.40 3.93 -8.67
C LEU A 164 20.37 3.14 -9.56
N ASP A 165 21.29 2.39 -8.95
CA ASP A 165 22.23 1.56 -9.70
C ASP A 165 21.55 0.33 -10.28
N ALA A 166 20.59 -0.26 -9.57
CA ALA A 166 19.80 -1.37 -10.10
C ALA A 166 18.99 -0.94 -11.34
N LEU A 167 18.30 0.21 -11.30
CA LEU A 167 17.46 0.71 -12.41
C LEU A 167 18.22 0.82 -13.74
N LYS A 168 19.52 1.14 -13.70
CA LYS A 168 20.38 1.19 -14.89
C LYS A 168 20.60 -0.19 -15.51
N ASN A 169 20.67 -1.23 -14.67
CA ASN A 169 21.16 -2.56 -15.03
C ASN A 169 20.05 -3.63 -15.15
N ILE A 170 18.84 -3.37 -14.65
CA ILE A 170 17.70 -4.27 -14.85
C ILE A 170 17.22 -4.26 -16.33
N PRO A 171 16.64 -5.37 -16.81
CA PRO A 171 15.97 -5.40 -18.11
C PRO A 171 14.74 -4.48 -18.11
N LYS A 172 14.17 -4.25 -19.30
CA LYS A 172 12.79 -3.74 -19.35
C LYS A 172 11.86 -4.76 -18.70
N SER A 173 10.81 -4.28 -18.05
CA SER A 173 9.87 -5.10 -17.29
C SER A 173 8.44 -4.68 -17.55
N THR A 174 7.48 -5.50 -17.17
CA THR A 174 6.06 -5.17 -17.30
C THR A 174 5.68 -4.15 -16.23
N VAL A 175 6.03 -4.45 -14.98
CA VAL A 175 5.73 -3.63 -13.82
C VAL A 175 7.01 -3.35 -13.04
N ILE A 176 7.27 -2.08 -12.75
CA ILE A 176 8.22 -1.68 -11.70
C ILE A 176 7.42 -1.22 -10.48
N TYR A 177 7.74 -1.78 -9.32
CA TYR A 177 7.23 -1.34 -8.04
C TYR A 177 8.31 -0.58 -7.25
N VAL A 178 7.91 0.52 -6.60
CA VAL A 178 8.79 1.33 -5.74
C VAL A 178 8.04 1.77 -4.49
N ASP A 179 8.62 1.54 -3.33
CA ASP A 179 8.19 2.00 -2.00
C ASP A 179 9.30 2.87 -1.40
N PRO A 180 9.40 4.15 -1.82
CA PRO A 180 10.49 4.99 -1.38
C PRO A 180 10.31 5.40 0.08
N ALA A 181 11.40 5.31 0.84
CA ALA A 181 11.43 5.70 2.24
C ALA A 181 11.24 7.21 2.40
N ARG A 182 10.44 7.61 3.38
CA ARG A 182 10.19 9.03 3.70
C ARG A 182 11.35 9.59 4.54
N ARG A 183 12.33 10.24 3.91
CA ARG A 183 13.54 10.75 4.58
C ARG A 183 13.95 12.10 3.98
N ASN A 184 13.84 13.20 4.73
CA ASN A 184 14.54 14.43 4.29
C ASN A 184 16.06 14.23 4.36
N LYS A 185 16.82 15.21 3.82
CA LYS A 185 18.29 15.27 3.87
C LYS A 185 18.90 15.15 5.29
N GLN A 186 18.10 15.30 6.35
CA GLN A 186 18.48 15.20 7.76
C GLN A 186 17.88 13.97 8.48
N GLY A 187 17.18 13.07 7.77
CA GLY A 187 16.57 11.85 8.30
C GLY A 187 15.22 12.01 9.01
N SER A 188 14.60 13.18 8.99
CA SER A 188 13.29 13.43 9.60
C SER A 188 12.12 13.12 8.66
N ARG A 189 10.93 12.97 9.23
CA ARG A 189 9.66 12.66 8.56
C ARG A 189 9.21 13.81 7.64
N THR A 190 8.84 13.50 6.39
CA THR A 190 8.50 14.52 5.36
C THR A 190 7.11 14.35 4.77
N TYR A 191 6.51 15.43 4.26
CA TYR A 191 5.15 15.40 3.70
C TYR A 191 5.11 15.59 2.19
N ALA A 192 6.26 15.90 1.58
CA ALA A 192 6.41 16.06 0.14
C ALA A 192 7.06 14.81 -0.48
N ILE A 193 6.60 14.43 -1.68
CA ILE A 193 7.12 13.28 -2.43
C ILE A 193 8.58 13.47 -2.88
N GLU A 194 9.02 14.71 -3.09
CA GLU A 194 10.42 15.05 -3.44
C GLU A 194 11.42 14.68 -2.33
N ASP A 195 10.95 14.54 -1.10
CA ASP A 195 11.75 14.10 0.04
C ASP A 195 11.71 12.57 0.25
N CYS A 196 11.10 11.82 -0.67
CA CYS A 196 11.14 10.37 -0.63
C CYS A 196 12.47 9.86 -1.24
N THR A 197 12.99 8.76 -0.71
CA THR A 197 14.24 8.12 -1.16
C THR A 197 13.97 6.67 -1.57
N PRO A 198 14.18 6.29 -2.84
CA PRO A 198 14.65 7.14 -3.94
C PRO A 198 13.64 8.23 -4.34
N ASN A 199 14.13 9.35 -4.89
CA ASN A 199 13.25 10.41 -5.38
C ASN A 199 12.60 9.93 -6.70
N VAL A 200 11.35 9.48 -6.60
CA VAL A 200 10.60 8.92 -7.73
C VAL A 200 10.20 9.97 -8.76
N LEU A 201 10.18 11.27 -8.41
CA LEU A 201 9.98 12.34 -9.40
C LEU A 201 11.20 12.45 -10.31
N ASP A 202 12.41 12.46 -9.74
CA ASP A 202 13.66 12.51 -10.51
C ASP A 202 13.84 11.26 -11.38
N LEU A 203 13.38 10.10 -10.89
CA LEU A 203 13.48 8.83 -11.60
C LEU A 203 12.36 8.58 -12.61
N LYS A 204 11.30 9.40 -12.63
CA LYS A 204 10.06 9.17 -13.41
C LYS A 204 10.35 8.72 -14.85
N ASN A 205 11.15 9.49 -15.58
CA ASN A 205 11.41 9.22 -16.99
C ASN A 205 12.17 7.90 -17.21
N GLN A 206 13.10 7.56 -16.32
CA GLN A 206 13.82 6.28 -16.39
C GLN A 206 12.91 5.10 -16.06
N LEU A 207 12.07 5.25 -15.04
CA LEU A 207 11.07 4.24 -14.65
C LEU A 207 10.10 3.95 -15.81
N LEU A 208 9.50 4.99 -16.39
CA LEU A 208 8.56 4.88 -17.53
C LEU A 208 9.23 4.40 -18.83
N THR A 209 10.56 4.52 -18.96
CA THR A 209 11.31 3.93 -20.09
C THR A 209 11.57 2.43 -19.87
N LYS A 210 11.66 1.99 -18.61
CA LYS A 210 12.01 0.62 -18.20
C LYS A 210 10.79 -0.24 -17.88
N ALA A 211 9.60 0.34 -17.77
CA ALA A 211 8.37 -0.38 -17.48
C ALA A 211 7.20 0.12 -18.32
N GLU A 212 6.27 -0.80 -18.64
CA GLU A 212 4.97 -0.42 -19.18
C GLU A 212 4.14 0.30 -18.09
N ILE A 213 4.25 -0.19 -16.85
CA ILE A 213 3.52 0.34 -15.69
C ILE A 213 4.48 0.51 -14.52
N VAL A 214 4.34 1.62 -13.79
CA VAL A 214 5.07 1.86 -12.53
C VAL A 214 4.06 1.99 -11.40
N ILE A 215 4.23 1.20 -10.34
CA ILE A 215 3.43 1.28 -9.12
C ILE A 215 4.29 1.91 -8.04
N ILE A 216 3.88 3.06 -7.53
CA ILE A 216 4.58 3.74 -6.44
C ILE A 216 3.72 3.66 -5.18
N LYS A 217 4.20 2.98 -4.15
CA LYS A 217 3.60 3.02 -2.82
C LYS A 217 4.08 4.27 -2.09
N LEU A 218 3.16 5.01 -1.47
CA LEU A 218 3.45 6.20 -0.69
C LEU A 218 2.73 6.15 0.66
N SER A 219 3.27 6.87 1.63
CA SER A 219 2.64 7.05 2.94
C SER A 219 1.27 7.74 2.79
N PRO A 220 0.26 7.34 3.59
CA PRO A 220 -1.07 7.96 3.59
C PRO A 220 -1.03 9.41 4.09
N MET A 221 0.10 9.85 4.64
CA MET A 221 0.35 11.23 5.06
C MET A 221 0.60 12.18 3.88
N LEU A 222 0.91 11.67 2.69
CA LEU A 222 1.11 12.52 1.50
C LEU A 222 -0.24 12.98 0.93
N ASP A 223 -0.27 14.18 0.36
CA ASP A 223 -1.42 14.67 -0.38
C ASP A 223 -1.45 14.02 -1.78
N TRP A 224 -2.51 13.28 -2.07
CA TRP A 224 -2.65 12.58 -3.35
C TRP A 224 -2.97 13.53 -4.51
N HIS A 225 -3.67 14.66 -4.27
CA HIS A 225 -3.90 15.68 -5.31
C HIS A 225 -2.57 16.29 -5.72
N LYS A 226 -1.75 16.71 -4.74
CA LYS A 226 -0.42 17.24 -5.01
C LYS A 226 0.45 16.21 -5.72
N THR A 227 0.40 14.95 -5.27
CA THR A 227 1.16 13.86 -5.90
C THR A 227 0.81 13.69 -7.37
N VAL A 228 -0.49 13.71 -7.73
CA VAL A 228 -0.92 13.64 -9.14
C VAL A 228 -0.42 14.84 -9.94
N SER A 229 -0.50 16.07 -9.40
CA SER A 229 0.07 17.26 -10.03
C SER A 229 1.59 17.16 -10.22
N ASP A 230 2.32 16.63 -9.23
CA ASP A 230 3.79 16.50 -9.27
C ASP A 230 4.25 15.53 -10.38
N PHE A 231 3.45 14.53 -10.72
CA PHE A 231 3.73 13.62 -11.85
C PHE A 231 3.32 14.17 -13.22
N SER A 232 2.62 15.31 -13.24
CA SER A 232 2.30 16.09 -14.45
C SER A 232 1.63 15.27 -15.56
N GLY A 233 0.53 14.59 -15.20
CA GLY A 233 -0.33 13.87 -16.15
C GLY A 233 0.04 12.41 -16.43
N ASN A 234 1.16 11.90 -15.89
CA ASN A 234 1.51 10.48 -16.04
C ASN A 234 0.80 9.55 -15.05
N VAL A 235 -0.04 10.07 -14.14
CA VAL A 235 -0.82 9.22 -13.23
C VAL A 235 -2.05 8.67 -13.93
N GLU A 236 -2.07 7.36 -14.12
CA GLU A 236 -3.20 6.63 -14.69
C GLU A 236 -4.29 6.37 -13.65
N ALA A 237 -3.91 6.05 -12.41
CA ALA A 237 -4.84 5.77 -11.33
C ALA A 237 -4.21 6.05 -9.96
N VAL A 238 -5.06 6.31 -8.98
CA VAL A 238 -4.69 6.39 -7.56
C VAL A 238 -5.49 5.34 -6.79
N HIS A 239 -4.84 4.57 -5.92
CA HIS A 239 -5.52 3.73 -4.94
C HIS A 239 -5.22 4.26 -3.55
N ILE A 240 -6.26 4.51 -2.78
CA ILE A 240 -6.20 4.88 -1.37
C ILE A 240 -6.61 3.63 -0.59
N VAL A 241 -5.64 3.02 0.10
CA VAL A 241 -5.80 1.70 0.70
C VAL A 241 -5.92 1.83 2.21
N ALA A 242 -7.05 1.41 2.74
CA ALA A 242 -7.31 1.25 4.16
C ALA A 242 -7.51 -0.23 4.52
N HIS A 243 -7.24 -0.56 5.77
CA HIS A 243 -7.47 -1.90 6.32
C HIS A 243 -7.93 -1.75 7.76
N ASN A 244 -9.03 -2.41 8.14
CA ASN A 244 -9.70 -2.22 9.43
C ASN A 244 -9.98 -0.74 9.73
N ASN A 245 -10.43 -0.01 8.71
CA ASN A 245 -10.77 1.41 8.80
C ASN A 245 -9.61 2.33 9.23
N GLU A 246 -8.37 1.98 8.88
CA GLU A 246 -7.20 2.85 9.00
C GLU A 246 -6.52 2.98 7.64
N CYS A 247 -6.32 4.20 7.15
CA CYS A 247 -5.64 4.44 5.88
C CYS A 247 -4.16 4.09 6.00
N LYS A 248 -3.71 3.11 5.20
CA LYS A 248 -2.37 2.50 5.30
C LYS A 248 -1.39 3.03 4.27
N GLU A 249 -1.84 3.27 3.04
CA GLU A 249 -0.96 3.64 1.92
C GLU A 249 -1.74 4.25 0.76
N LEU A 250 -1.02 5.00 -0.08
CA LEU A 250 -1.44 5.38 -1.41
C LEU A 250 -0.67 4.53 -2.42
N LEU A 251 -1.32 4.05 -3.47
CA LEU A 251 -0.65 3.49 -4.64
C LEU A 251 -0.88 4.43 -5.83
N ILE A 252 0.18 4.91 -6.42
CA ILE A 252 0.15 5.77 -7.60
C ILE A 252 0.56 4.92 -8.79
N ILE A 253 -0.36 4.75 -9.73
CA ILE A 253 -0.13 3.98 -10.95
C ILE A 253 0.29 4.96 -12.03
N LEU A 254 1.50 4.80 -12.55
CA LEU A 254 1.99 5.58 -13.68
C LEU A 254 2.03 4.73 -14.93
N SER A 255 1.73 5.37 -16.05
CA SER A 255 2.06 4.87 -17.39
C SER A 255 2.69 5.99 -18.22
N ASN A 256 3.29 5.62 -19.36
CA ASN A 256 3.97 6.59 -20.23
C ASN A 256 2.97 7.54 -20.92
N SER A 257 1.68 7.18 -20.94
CA SER A 257 0.59 8.00 -21.45
C SER A 257 0.29 9.21 -20.57
N GLN A 258 -0.36 10.20 -21.16
CA GLN A 258 -0.89 11.37 -20.47
C GLN A 258 -2.37 11.17 -20.17
N HIS A 259 -2.77 11.48 -18.94
CA HIS A 259 -4.12 11.25 -18.43
C HIS A 259 -4.68 12.53 -17.85
N THR A 260 -5.90 12.87 -18.27
CA THR A 260 -6.69 13.97 -17.67
C THR A 260 -7.80 13.45 -16.77
N LYS A 261 -8.14 12.16 -16.87
CA LYS A 261 -9.12 11.47 -16.05
C LYS A 261 -8.39 10.43 -15.22
N VAL A 262 -8.39 10.63 -13.90
CA VAL A 262 -7.68 9.77 -12.95
C VAL A 262 -8.72 9.09 -12.05
N PRO A 263 -9.06 7.81 -12.28
CA PRO A 263 -9.85 7.05 -11.32
C PRO A 263 -9.10 6.94 -9.98
N VAL A 264 -9.83 7.18 -8.89
CA VAL A 264 -9.32 7.06 -7.52
C VAL A 264 -10.11 5.97 -6.80
N TYR A 265 -9.44 4.87 -6.51
CA TYR A 265 -9.99 3.70 -5.85
C TYR A 265 -9.83 3.85 -4.34
N CYS A 266 -10.94 4.01 -3.63
CA CYS A 266 -10.98 4.03 -2.17
C CYS A 266 -11.31 2.62 -1.69
N ALA A 267 -10.30 1.89 -1.24
CA ALA A 267 -10.44 0.52 -0.77
C ALA A 267 -10.33 0.45 0.75
N ASN A 268 -11.29 -0.19 1.42
CA ASN A 268 -11.21 -0.52 2.83
C ASN A 268 -11.71 -1.96 3.02
N ASP A 269 -10.76 -2.88 3.18
CA ASP A 269 -11.05 -4.32 3.20
C ASP A 269 -11.77 -4.76 1.91
N ASP A 270 -12.99 -5.28 2.01
CA ASP A 270 -13.79 -5.71 0.85
C ASP A 270 -14.62 -4.57 0.21
N GLN A 271 -14.68 -3.39 0.85
CA GLN A 271 -15.39 -2.23 0.31
C GLN A 271 -14.51 -1.47 -0.67
N ILE A 272 -14.96 -1.31 -1.91
CA ILE A 272 -14.28 -0.49 -2.92
C ILE A 272 -15.26 0.53 -3.48
N THR A 273 -14.89 1.80 -3.42
CA THR A 273 -15.58 2.90 -4.10
C THR A 273 -14.62 3.56 -5.07
N VAL A 274 -15.07 3.78 -6.31
CA VAL A 274 -14.25 4.45 -7.34
C VAL A 274 -14.84 5.82 -7.61
N ILE A 275 -14.01 6.85 -7.50
CA ILE A 275 -14.37 8.22 -7.88
C ILE A 275 -13.52 8.65 -9.07
N GLN A 276 -14.04 9.57 -9.87
CA GLN A 276 -13.34 10.09 -11.03
C GLN A 276 -12.77 11.49 -10.74
N ALA A 277 -11.45 11.60 -10.62
CA ALA A 277 -10.78 12.89 -10.56
C ALA A 277 -10.44 13.38 -11.98
N THR A 278 -10.33 14.71 -12.12
CA THR A 278 -9.87 15.38 -13.34
C THR A 278 -8.57 16.14 -13.06
N TYR A 279 -7.53 15.86 -13.84
CA TYR A 279 -6.27 16.59 -13.86
C TYR A 279 -6.29 17.62 -15.00
N ASN A 280 -6.10 18.89 -14.67
CA ASN A 280 -6.03 19.99 -15.62
C ASN A 280 -4.58 20.28 -15.98
N THR A 281 -4.20 19.99 -17.23
CA THR A 281 -2.83 20.15 -17.74
C THR A 281 -2.37 21.61 -17.80
N SER A 282 -3.30 22.57 -17.94
CA SER A 282 -2.98 23.99 -18.04
C SER A 282 -2.73 24.64 -16.68
N THR A 283 -3.47 24.22 -15.65
CA THR A 283 -3.33 24.77 -14.29
C THR A 283 -2.49 23.89 -13.37
N ASN A 284 -2.15 22.66 -13.79
CA ASN A 284 -1.50 21.65 -12.98
C ASN A 284 -2.27 21.32 -11.69
N GLN A 285 -3.60 21.33 -11.76
CA GLN A 285 -4.48 21.10 -10.60
C GLN A 285 -5.35 19.86 -10.79
N VAL A 286 -5.67 19.22 -9.67
CA VAL A 286 -6.59 18.08 -9.59
C VAL A 286 -7.88 18.54 -8.95
N SER A 287 -9.00 18.14 -9.54
CA SER A 287 -10.32 18.40 -8.98
C SER A 287 -11.16 17.14 -9.01
N ILE A 288 -11.99 16.99 -7.98
CA ILE A 288 -13.09 16.04 -7.95
C ILE A 288 -14.35 16.87 -8.18
N GLN A 289 -14.98 16.73 -9.34
CA GLN A 289 -16.26 17.37 -9.60
C GLN A 289 -17.36 16.31 -9.47
N PRO A 290 -18.51 16.65 -8.87
CA PRO A 290 -19.74 15.92 -9.16
C PRO A 290 -19.93 15.94 -10.67
N GLU A 291 -20.35 14.82 -11.28
CA GLU A 291 -20.81 14.88 -12.66
C GLU A 291 -21.93 15.93 -12.72
N SER A 292 -21.63 17.05 -13.37
CA SER A 292 -22.48 18.25 -13.43
C SER A 292 -23.82 18.03 -14.14
N ASN A 293 -24.12 16.78 -14.53
CA ASN A 293 -25.35 16.40 -15.21
C ASN A 293 -26.51 16.04 -14.26
N VAL A 294 -26.32 16.04 -12.93
CA VAL A 294 -27.44 15.76 -11.99
C VAL A 294 -28.04 17.05 -11.41
N LEU A 295 -27.30 18.14 -11.32
CA LEU A 295 -27.86 19.42 -10.83
C LEU A 295 -28.83 20.07 -11.83
N ASN A 296 -28.68 19.83 -13.14
CA ASN A 296 -29.61 20.35 -14.15
C ASN A 296 -30.88 19.52 -14.35
N ASN A 297 -31.01 18.35 -13.70
CA ASN A 297 -32.23 17.53 -13.79
C ASN A 297 -33.12 17.62 -12.54
N ARG A 298 -32.77 18.44 -11.54
CA ARG A 298 -33.67 18.76 -10.41
C ARG A 298 -34.71 19.83 -10.76
N GLU A 299 -34.69 20.42 -11.95
CA GLU A 299 -35.67 21.45 -12.35
C GLU A 299 -36.92 20.92 -13.09
N GLU A 300 -37.06 19.62 -13.39
CA GLU A 300 -38.24 19.15 -14.18
C GLU A 300 -39.06 17.99 -13.61
N ASN A 301 -38.78 17.49 -12.40
CA ASN A 301 -39.69 16.56 -11.73
C ASN A 301 -40.45 17.26 -10.60
N ASN A 302 -41.67 17.71 -10.93
CA ASN A 302 -42.72 18.18 -10.04
C ASN A 302 -43.17 17.08 -9.03
N LYS A 303 -42.30 16.69 -8.11
CA LYS A 303 -42.69 16.24 -6.78
C LYS A 303 -42.14 17.27 -5.80
N LYS A 304 -43.00 17.76 -4.92
CA LYS A 304 -42.58 18.52 -3.75
C LYS A 304 -41.75 17.59 -2.87
N ASP A 305 -40.46 17.46 -3.15
CA ASP A 305 -39.52 17.00 -2.16
C ASP A 305 -39.43 18.16 -1.17
N GLU A 306 -40.08 18.03 -0.02
CA GLU A 306 -39.79 18.91 1.11
C GLU A 306 -38.29 18.82 1.34
N ILE A 307 -37.57 19.91 1.08
CA ILE A 307 -36.14 19.99 1.37
C ILE A 307 -36.03 19.84 2.89
N LEU A 308 -35.65 18.64 3.33
CA LEU A 308 -35.42 18.32 4.73
C LEU A 308 -34.39 19.32 5.26
N ASP A 309 -34.77 20.12 6.25
CA ASP A 309 -33.91 21.14 6.83
C ASP A 309 -32.82 20.45 7.66
N ILE A 310 -31.58 20.60 7.25
CA ILE A 310 -30.46 20.03 8.01
C ILE A 310 -30.39 20.55 9.44
N ASN A 311 -30.97 21.73 9.74
CA ASN A 311 -30.99 22.26 11.10
C ASN A 311 -31.93 21.50 12.05
N ASN A 312 -32.93 20.77 11.52
CA ASN A 312 -33.84 19.92 12.29
C ASN A 312 -33.65 18.42 12.01
N TRP A 313 -32.45 18.03 11.56
CA TRP A 313 -32.11 16.63 11.29
C TRP A 313 -32.48 15.61 12.37
N PRO A 314 -32.41 15.91 13.68
CA PRO A 314 -32.82 14.95 14.70
C PRO A 314 -34.31 14.60 14.67
N GLU A 315 -35.15 15.39 14.00
CA GLU A 315 -36.60 15.18 13.94
C GLU A 315 -37.02 14.23 12.81
N TRP A 316 -36.25 14.18 11.72
CA TRP A 316 -36.60 13.37 10.53
C TRP A 316 -35.66 12.20 10.30
N SER A 317 -34.36 12.34 10.59
CA SER A 317 -33.38 11.30 10.28
C SER A 317 -33.64 10.01 11.07
N GLN A 318 -33.40 8.88 10.41
CA GLN A 318 -33.47 7.54 11.01
C GLN A 318 -32.10 6.86 11.02
N TYR A 319 -31.16 7.38 10.23
CA TYR A 319 -29.85 6.77 10.03
C TYR A 319 -28.73 7.81 10.06
N VAL A 320 -27.59 7.42 10.61
CA VAL A 320 -26.33 8.18 10.66
C VAL A 320 -25.25 7.39 9.93
N TYR A 321 -24.40 8.09 9.18
CA TYR A 321 -23.34 7.51 8.36
C TYR A 321 -21.99 8.18 8.63
N GLU A 322 -20.93 7.37 8.76
CA GLU A 322 -19.53 7.81 8.87
C GLU A 322 -18.71 7.13 7.77
N PRO A 323 -18.17 7.86 6.78
CA PRO A 323 -17.38 7.27 5.70
C PRO A 323 -16.13 6.54 6.22
N ASN A 324 -15.71 5.49 5.52
CA ASN A 324 -14.50 4.78 5.88
C ASN A 324 -13.22 5.63 5.67
N ALA A 325 -12.10 5.18 6.25
CA ALA A 325 -10.85 5.92 6.23
C ALA A 325 -10.26 6.18 4.83
N ALA A 326 -10.55 5.33 3.83
CA ALA A 326 -10.11 5.56 2.46
C ALA A 326 -10.89 6.71 1.82
N ILE A 327 -12.21 6.75 2.01
CA ILE A 327 -13.08 7.84 1.56
C ILE A 327 -12.73 9.16 2.27
N MET A 328 -12.51 9.12 3.58
CA MET A 328 -12.06 10.27 4.37
C MET A 328 -10.75 10.84 3.81
N LYS A 329 -9.82 9.98 3.41
CA LYS A 329 -8.55 10.41 2.78
C LYS A 329 -8.75 10.94 1.36
N ALA A 330 -9.71 10.42 0.61
CA ALA A 330 -10.02 10.89 -0.73
C ALA A 330 -10.59 12.32 -0.72
N GLY A 331 -11.37 12.68 0.31
CA GLY A 331 -11.98 14.00 0.45
C GLY A 331 -13.16 14.25 -0.51
N CYS A 332 -13.80 13.18 -0.98
CA CYS A 332 -14.87 13.21 -1.98
C CYS A 332 -16.29 13.37 -1.39
N PHE A 333 -16.44 14.22 -0.39
CA PHE A 333 -17.65 14.30 0.45
C PHE A 333 -18.93 14.67 -0.32
N SER A 334 -18.85 15.64 -1.25
CA SER A 334 -20.01 16.05 -2.05
C SER A 334 -20.51 14.97 -3.01
N LEU A 335 -19.62 14.07 -3.45
CA LEU A 335 -20.00 12.91 -4.25
C LEU A 335 -20.82 11.91 -3.42
N LEU A 336 -20.46 11.70 -2.16
CA LEU A 336 -21.22 10.82 -1.27
C LEU A 336 -22.63 11.35 -1.01
N GLU A 337 -22.75 12.66 -0.73
CA GLU A 337 -24.05 13.32 -0.52
C GLU A 337 -24.97 13.13 -1.74
N THR A 338 -24.42 13.29 -2.94
CA THR A 338 -25.17 13.12 -4.19
C THR A 338 -25.53 11.65 -4.43
N GLN A 339 -24.58 10.74 -4.25
CA GLN A 339 -24.76 9.31 -4.57
C GLN A 339 -25.74 8.62 -3.63
N TYR A 340 -25.70 8.94 -2.34
CA TYR A 340 -26.54 8.29 -1.33
C TYR A 340 -27.69 9.18 -0.86
N ASN A 341 -27.92 10.34 -1.47
CA ASN A 341 -28.94 11.31 -1.04
C ASN A 341 -28.94 11.52 0.50
N ILE A 342 -27.74 11.67 1.05
CA ILE A 342 -27.48 11.91 2.48
C ILE A 342 -27.07 13.37 2.68
N GLN A 343 -27.31 13.93 3.87
CA GLN A 343 -26.94 15.30 4.19
C GLN A 343 -25.88 15.34 5.29
N GLN A 344 -24.81 16.12 5.12
CA GLN A 344 -23.80 16.29 6.15
C GLN A 344 -24.32 17.17 7.30
N ILE A 345 -24.18 16.73 8.56
CA ILE A 345 -24.72 17.46 9.73
C ILE A 345 -24.05 18.83 9.94
N SER A 346 -22.81 19.00 9.46
CA SER A 346 -22.07 20.27 9.45
C SER A 346 -20.80 20.12 8.61
N ALA A 347 -20.31 21.23 8.02
CA ALA A 347 -19.20 21.25 7.04
C ALA A 347 -17.93 20.46 7.42
N ASN A 348 -17.60 20.33 8.71
CA ASN A 348 -16.36 19.68 9.18
C ASN A 348 -16.59 18.42 10.01
N SER A 349 -17.83 17.93 10.11
CA SER A 349 -18.13 16.71 10.87
C SER A 349 -17.77 15.44 10.11
N HIS A 350 -17.90 15.44 8.78
CA HIS A 350 -17.86 14.25 7.93
C HIS A 350 -18.83 13.15 8.42
N VAL A 351 -19.93 13.56 9.05
CA VAL A 351 -21.03 12.69 9.49
C VAL A 351 -22.28 13.09 8.73
N TYR A 352 -23.02 12.10 8.25
CA TYR A 352 -24.16 12.30 7.38
C TYR A 352 -25.40 11.63 7.94
N VAL A 353 -26.57 12.10 7.52
CA VAL A 353 -27.86 11.59 7.98
C VAL A 353 -28.87 11.46 6.83
N SER A 354 -29.78 10.51 6.96
CA SER A 354 -30.92 10.31 6.03
C SER A 354 -32.12 9.68 6.74
N GLU A 355 -33.30 9.81 6.15
CA GLU A 355 -34.50 9.05 6.54
C GLU A 355 -34.40 7.59 6.06
N GLU A 356 -33.88 7.38 4.85
CA GLU A 356 -33.75 6.05 4.23
C GLU A 356 -32.46 5.34 4.61
N TYR A 357 -32.46 4.01 4.59
CA TYR A 357 -31.28 3.18 4.85
C TYR A 357 -30.52 2.86 3.56
N TYR A 358 -29.21 3.10 3.55
CA TYR A 358 -28.33 2.74 2.44
C TYR A 358 -27.35 1.63 2.85
N SER A 359 -27.64 0.38 2.46
CA SER A 359 -26.81 -0.79 2.80
C SER A 359 -25.40 -0.74 2.22
N GLU A 360 -25.26 -0.11 1.04
CA GLU A 360 -24.00 -0.05 0.28
C GLU A 360 -23.12 1.15 0.67
N PHE A 361 -23.49 1.90 1.72
CA PHE A 361 -22.71 3.06 2.14
C PHE A 361 -21.27 2.63 2.55
N PRO A 362 -20.21 3.26 2.00
CA PRO A 362 -18.83 2.85 2.21
C PRO A 362 -18.29 3.37 3.55
N GLY A 363 -18.77 2.78 4.63
CA GLY A 363 -18.42 3.18 5.99
C GLY A 363 -19.30 2.51 7.04
N LYS A 364 -19.47 3.19 8.17
CA LYS A 364 -20.35 2.72 9.24
C LYS A 364 -21.72 3.38 9.11
N THR A 365 -22.74 2.62 9.46
CA THR A 365 -24.13 3.08 9.50
C THR A 365 -24.74 2.72 10.85
N TRP A 366 -25.46 3.66 11.45
CA TRP A 366 -26.24 3.46 12.67
C TRP A 366 -27.69 3.83 12.43
N LYS A 367 -28.62 3.08 13.04
CA LYS A 367 -30.01 3.49 13.18
C LYS A 367 -30.15 4.30 14.47
N ILE A 368 -30.84 5.43 14.42
CA ILE A 368 -31.03 6.35 15.55
C ILE A 368 -32.48 6.48 15.98
#